data_AF-A0A3N5SDE2-F1
#
_entry.id   AF-A0A3N5SDE2-F1
#
_cell.length_a   1.000
_cell.length_b   1.000
_cell.length_c   1.000
_cell.angle_alpha   90.00
_cell.angle_beta   90.00
_cell.angle_gamma   90.00
#
_symmetry.space_group_name_H-M   'P 1'
#
loop_
_entity.id
_entity.type
_entity.pdbx_description
1 polymer ?
#
loop_
_entity_poly.entity_id
_entity_poly.type
_entity_poly.pdbx_seq_one_letter_code
_entity_poly.pdbx_strand_id
1 'polypeptide(L)'
;MPGKIKSLIFDLDGVITNTAEYHYRAWKQLADEEGIPFTRADNEHLRGVSRRESLLLLLKGRPYSEVQMQAMMDRKNRYYQDMLTQITPADLLPGVRDLFDRLEAANIQSALASASRNASMVIERLGIADRLAVVADGNSVTRPKPQPDLFRFAAARLGCMPGESLVVEDAAAGIDAALRAGMPCLALGPAERFALIEARYGPIPRRDDLNGLQLAEIEAAARRDATWSVSQTQFSAEQQHHMETVFTAGNGYFCSRGSIEEGYPGDHPLTLAHGIFDDIPIVRTELANLPDWMDLTLTIDGQLFRLDQGECLSFDRRLDLRTGILKRELRWRAPNGVVLDLTFERFASYTREHVAALRLLITAVSRPCHVTIETGIDGHVSNEDLLHWDHIGQGQSPTNVL
;
A
#
# COMPACT_ATOMS: atom_id res chain seq x y z
N MET A 1 -22.83 -4.83 -5.36
CA MET A 1 -22.41 -3.69 -4.52
C MET A 1 -20.92 -3.51 -4.68
N PRO A 2 -20.39 -2.27 -4.69
CA PRO A 2 -18.97 -2.00 -4.53
C PRO A 2 -18.40 -2.85 -3.36
N GLY A 3 -17.23 -3.45 -3.61
CA GLY A 3 -16.82 -4.79 -3.14
C GLY A 3 -16.99 -5.10 -1.65
N LYS A 4 -17.63 -6.25 -1.38
CA LYS A 4 -17.70 -6.87 -0.05
C LYS A 4 -16.27 -7.15 0.44
N ILE A 5 -15.97 -6.80 1.68
CA ILE A 5 -14.70 -7.17 2.32
C ILE A 5 -14.60 -8.68 2.43
N LYS A 6 -13.47 -9.21 1.98
CA LYS A 6 -13.15 -10.64 2.02
C LYS A 6 -12.17 -10.98 3.13
N SER A 7 -11.37 -10.01 3.58
CA SER A 7 -10.39 -10.24 4.63
C SER A 7 -10.16 -9.06 5.56
N LEU A 8 -9.81 -9.37 6.81
CA LEU A 8 -9.21 -8.44 7.76
C LEU A 8 -7.73 -8.81 7.97
N ILE A 9 -6.87 -7.79 7.95
CA ILE A 9 -5.44 -7.94 8.19
C ILE A 9 -5.09 -7.14 9.45
N PHE A 10 -4.70 -7.84 10.50
CA PHE A 10 -4.45 -7.27 11.81
C PHE A 10 -2.96 -7.01 12.03
N ASP A 11 -2.61 -5.87 12.63
CA ASP A 11 -1.35 -5.80 13.37
C ASP A 11 -1.43 -6.68 14.64
N LEU A 12 -0.26 -6.93 15.24
CA LEU A 12 -0.17 -7.71 16.47
C LEU A 12 -0.28 -6.80 17.70
N ASP A 13 0.58 -5.78 17.77
CA ASP A 13 0.82 -4.99 18.96
C ASP A 13 -0.20 -3.86 19.06
N GLY A 14 -0.88 -3.77 20.21
CA GLY A 14 -1.95 -2.79 20.41
C GLY A 14 -3.27 -3.12 19.70
N VAL A 15 -3.31 -4.19 18.89
CA VAL A 15 -4.51 -4.67 18.20
C VAL A 15 -4.98 -6.03 18.73
N ILE A 16 -4.14 -7.05 18.68
CA ILE A 16 -4.47 -8.42 19.15
C ILE A 16 -4.02 -8.60 20.61
N THR A 17 -2.84 -8.12 20.94
CA THR A 17 -2.24 -8.20 22.28
C THR A 17 -1.38 -6.97 22.52
N ASN A 18 -0.89 -6.78 23.75
CA ASN A 18 0.04 -5.70 24.07
C ASN A 18 1.43 -6.26 24.40
N THR A 19 2.32 -6.39 23.39
CA THR A 19 3.71 -6.78 23.65
C THR A 19 4.67 -5.59 23.84
N ALA A 20 4.18 -4.36 23.67
CA ALA A 20 4.99 -3.14 23.87
C ALA A 20 5.55 -3.04 25.31
N GLU A 21 4.79 -3.52 26.30
CA GLU A 21 5.25 -3.58 27.69
C GLU A 21 6.45 -4.51 27.87
N TYR A 22 6.52 -5.64 27.13
CA TYR A 22 7.67 -6.54 27.18
C TYR A 22 8.92 -5.93 26.56
N HIS A 23 8.78 -5.07 25.55
CA HIS A 23 9.91 -4.31 25.02
C HIS A 23 10.52 -3.38 26.08
N TYR A 24 9.68 -2.65 26.81
CA TYR A 24 10.11 -1.78 27.90
C TYR A 24 10.81 -2.58 29.01
N ARG A 25 10.21 -3.67 29.47
CA ARG A 25 10.78 -4.52 30.53
C ARG A 25 12.12 -5.13 30.14
N ALA A 26 12.26 -5.60 28.90
CA ALA A 26 13.52 -6.15 28.40
C ALA A 26 14.63 -5.10 28.34
N TRP A 27 14.32 -3.86 27.93
CA TRP A 27 15.27 -2.75 27.98
C TRP A 27 15.61 -2.34 29.42
N LYS A 28 14.61 -2.30 30.31
CA LYS A 28 14.80 -1.99 31.73
C LYS A 28 15.73 -2.99 32.41
N GLN A 29 15.51 -4.29 32.16
CA GLN A 29 16.37 -5.33 32.70
C GLN A 29 17.82 -5.19 32.22
N LEU A 30 18.04 -4.96 30.92
CA LEU A 30 19.38 -4.70 30.40
C LEU A 30 20.00 -3.45 31.05
N ALA A 31 19.23 -2.36 31.17
CA ALA A 31 19.70 -1.12 31.76
C ALA A 31 20.12 -1.32 33.23
N ASP A 32 19.34 -2.09 34.00
CA ASP A 32 19.64 -2.39 35.39
C ASP A 32 20.92 -3.20 35.56
N GLU A 33 21.16 -4.19 34.69
CA GLU A 33 22.41 -4.97 34.66
C GLU A 33 23.63 -4.10 34.34
N GLU A 34 23.48 -3.09 33.48
CA GLU A 34 24.55 -2.16 33.08
C GLU A 34 24.66 -0.93 34.01
N GLY A 35 23.85 -0.86 35.08
CA GLY A 35 23.82 0.27 36.00
C GLY A 35 23.43 1.60 35.31
N ILE A 36 22.49 1.54 34.37
CA ILE A 36 21.99 2.67 33.59
C ILE A 36 20.56 3.00 34.08
N PRO A 37 20.33 4.21 34.62
CA PRO A 37 18.97 4.65 34.92
C PRO A 37 18.11 4.75 33.65
N PHE A 38 17.08 3.91 33.58
CA PHE A 38 16.12 3.85 32.48
C PHE A 38 14.69 3.85 33.02
N THR A 39 13.90 4.82 32.59
CA THR A 39 12.52 5.05 33.02
C THR A 39 11.54 4.89 31.85
N ARG A 40 10.23 4.87 32.13
CA ARG A 40 9.21 4.88 31.07
C ARG A 40 9.32 6.14 30.19
N ALA A 41 9.67 7.28 30.77
CA ALA A 41 9.89 8.50 30.02
C ALA A 41 11.08 8.38 29.04
N ASP A 42 12.15 7.67 29.44
CA ASP A 42 13.25 7.35 28.51
C ASP A 42 12.76 6.41 27.38
N ASN A 43 11.91 5.42 27.71
CA ASN A 43 11.37 4.47 26.72
C ASN A 43 10.50 5.12 25.64
N GLU A 44 9.78 6.21 25.96
CA GLU A 44 9.01 6.95 24.96
C GLU A 44 9.90 7.47 23.81
N HIS A 45 11.16 7.84 24.11
CA HIS A 45 12.14 8.25 23.09
C HIS A 45 12.65 7.07 22.25
N LEU A 46 12.40 5.82 22.67
CA LEU A 46 12.75 4.63 21.91
C LEU A 46 11.65 4.24 20.90
N ARG A 47 10.47 4.86 20.96
CA ARG A 47 9.37 4.54 20.03
C ARG A 47 9.75 4.92 18.61
N GLY A 48 9.61 3.97 17.69
CA GLY A 48 9.81 4.22 16.25
C GLY A 48 11.27 4.29 15.79
N VAL A 49 12.26 4.09 16.68
CA VAL A 49 13.67 4.00 16.29
C VAL A 49 14.13 2.54 16.18
N SER A 50 15.22 2.30 15.45
CA SER A 50 15.77 0.96 15.28
C SER A 50 16.28 0.38 16.61
N ARG A 51 16.45 -0.94 16.69
CA ARG A 51 17.01 -1.60 17.89
C ARG A 51 18.40 -1.08 18.25
N ARG A 52 19.20 -0.78 17.23
CA ARG A 52 20.55 -0.24 17.40
C ARG A 52 20.50 1.19 17.94
N GLU A 53 19.67 2.06 17.36
CA GLU A 53 19.46 3.41 17.88
C GLU A 53 18.87 3.40 19.28
N SER A 54 17.95 2.47 19.55
CA SER A 54 17.39 2.26 20.88
C SER A 54 18.48 1.97 21.92
N LEU A 55 19.43 1.09 21.56
CA LEU A 55 20.58 0.81 22.42
C LEU A 55 21.43 2.08 22.61
N LEU A 56 21.76 2.80 21.54
CA LEU A 56 22.56 4.03 21.66
C LEU A 56 21.93 5.08 22.59
N LEU A 57 20.60 5.27 22.49
CA LEU A 57 19.85 6.15 23.36
C LEU A 57 19.88 5.68 24.82
N LEU A 58 19.73 4.38 25.06
CA LEU A 58 19.87 3.78 26.38
C LEU A 58 21.27 3.98 26.96
N LEU A 59 22.31 3.82 26.13
CA LEU A 59 23.71 3.94 26.57
C LEU A 59 24.11 5.36 26.99
N LYS A 60 23.34 6.40 26.61
CA LYS A 60 23.58 7.80 27.01
C LYS A 60 25.04 8.26 26.80
N GLY A 61 25.65 7.82 25.69
CA GLY A 61 27.03 8.16 25.32
C GLY A 61 28.13 7.39 26.06
N ARG A 62 27.81 6.36 26.86
CA ARG A 62 28.82 5.49 27.50
C ARG A 62 29.63 4.72 26.43
N PRO A 63 30.96 4.57 26.60
CA PRO A 63 31.80 3.93 25.61
C PRO A 63 31.66 2.41 25.64
N TYR A 64 31.09 1.85 24.57
CA TYR A 64 31.04 0.40 24.33
C TYR A 64 31.56 0.10 22.93
N SER A 65 32.32 -0.99 22.79
CA SER A 65 32.71 -1.51 21.49
C SER A 65 31.51 -2.08 20.73
N GLU A 66 31.61 -2.20 19.40
CA GLU A 66 30.57 -2.83 18.58
C GLU A 66 30.26 -4.26 19.03
N VAL A 67 31.28 -5.03 19.44
CA VAL A 67 31.10 -6.40 19.95
C VAL A 67 30.26 -6.42 21.23
N GLN A 68 30.53 -5.48 22.15
CA GLN A 68 29.74 -5.36 23.39
C GLN A 68 28.30 -4.92 23.09
N MET A 69 28.11 -3.96 22.18
CA MET A 69 26.77 -3.51 21.77
C MET A 69 25.97 -4.64 21.13
N GLN A 70 26.60 -5.46 20.28
CA GLN A 70 25.95 -6.64 19.70
C GLN A 70 25.53 -7.63 20.79
N ALA A 71 26.41 -7.95 21.73
CA ALA A 71 26.10 -8.84 22.84
C ALA A 71 24.96 -8.31 23.74
N MET A 72 24.86 -6.99 23.92
CA MET A 72 23.74 -6.34 24.61
C MET A 72 22.41 -6.47 23.85
N MET A 73 22.42 -6.25 22.54
CA MET A 73 21.23 -6.44 21.70
C MET A 73 20.75 -7.88 21.73
N ASP A 74 21.67 -8.85 21.72
CA ASP A 74 21.34 -10.27 21.80
C ASP A 74 20.78 -10.64 23.18
N ARG A 75 21.37 -10.13 24.28
CA ARG A 75 20.82 -10.29 25.64
C ARG A 75 19.41 -9.74 25.76
N LYS A 76 19.18 -8.50 25.32
CA LYS A 76 17.85 -7.89 25.34
C LYS A 76 16.85 -8.71 24.53
N ASN A 77 17.26 -9.25 23.39
CA ASN A 77 16.39 -10.09 22.57
C ASN A 77 16.01 -11.39 23.30
N ARG A 78 16.95 -12.01 24.02
CA ARG A 78 16.66 -13.18 24.88
C ARG A 78 15.66 -12.84 25.97
N TYR A 79 15.87 -11.74 26.72
CA TYR A 79 14.92 -11.32 27.76
C TYR A 79 13.51 -11.11 27.20
N TYR A 80 13.42 -10.47 26.04
CA TYR A 80 12.15 -10.29 25.36
C TYR A 80 11.52 -11.64 24.97
N GLN A 81 12.28 -12.55 24.36
CA GLN A 81 11.79 -13.89 23.99
C GLN A 81 11.33 -14.70 25.21
N ASP A 82 12.09 -14.67 26.31
CA ASP A 82 11.73 -15.32 27.56
C ASP A 82 10.43 -14.76 28.15
N MET A 83 10.25 -13.44 28.12
CA MET A 83 9.00 -12.79 28.54
C MET A 83 7.81 -13.20 27.66
N LEU A 84 8.00 -13.32 26.34
CA LEU A 84 6.93 -13.79 25.45
C LEU A 84 6.48 -15.22 25.75
N THR A 85 7.32 -16.06 26.38
CA THR A 85 6.91 -17.40 26.82
C THR A 85 5.87 -17.39 27.95
N GLN A 86 5.64 -16.24 28.59
CA GLN A 86 4.64 -16.07 29.65
C GLN A 86 3.27 -15.68 29.09
N ILE A 87 3.17 -15.39 27.78
CA ILE A 87 1.90 -15.05 27.13
C ILE A 87 0.95 -16.25 27.19
N THR A 88 -0.30 -15.94 27.50
CA THR A 88 -1.42 -16.87 27.59
C THR A 88 -2.61 -16.35 26.78
N PRO A 89 -3.63 -17.18 26.51
CA PRO A 89 -4.86 -16.71 25.87
C PRO A 89 -5.61 -15.60 26.61
N ALA A 90 -5.30 -15.33 27.89
CA ALA A 90 -5.87 -14.23 28.66
C ALA A 90 -5.27 -12.86 28.29
N ASP A 91 -4.14 -12.84 27.57
CA ASP A 91 -3.46 -11.63 27.12
C ASP A 91 -4.00 -11.11 25.76
N LEU A 92 -5.07 -11.72 25.25
CA LEU A 92 -5.84 -11.17 24.13
C LEU A 92 -6.53 -9.88 24.56
N LEU A 93 -6.43 -8.84 23.72
CA LEU A 93 -7.13 -7.60 23.96
C LEU A 93 -8.66 -7.79 23.89
N PRO A 94 -9.44 -6.94 24.60
CA PRO A 94 -10.89 -7.03 24.62
C PRO A 94 -11.52 -7.04 23.21
N GLY A 95 -12.44 -7.97 22.98
CA GLY A 95 -13.18 -8.09 21.72
C GLY A 95 -12.49 -8.91 20.61
N VAL A 96 -11.20 -9.25 20.74
CA VAL A 96 -10.47 -9.99 19.70
C VAL A 96 -11.08 -11.38 19.45
N ARG A 97 -11.37 -12.14 20.52
CA ARG A 97 -11.97 -13.47 20.42
C ARG A 97 -13.34 -13.44 19.73
N ASP A 98 -14.23 -12.58 20.24
CA ASP A 98 -15.58 -12.40 19.72
C ASP A 98 -15.59 -11.89 18.28
N LEU A 99 -14.58 -11.09 17.90
CA LEU A 99 -14.42 -10.64 16.53
C LEU A 99 -14.05 -11.81 15.61
N PHE A 100 -13.06 -12.63 15.96
CA PHE A 100 -12.72 -13.81 15.16
C PHE A 100 -13.92 -14.76 14.97
N ASP A 101 -14.69 -15.02 16.04
CA ASP A 101 -15.92 -15.85 15.95
C ASP A 101 -16.90 -15.29 14.91
N ARG A 102 -17.06 -13.95 14.87
CA ARG A 102 -17.94 -13.27 13.92
C ARG A 102 -17.39 -13.28 12.49
N LEU A 103 -16.08 -13.15 12.31
CA LEU A 103 -15.44 -13.21 10.99
C LEU A 103 -15.55 -14.62 10.38
N GLU A 104 -15.33 -15.66 11.19
CA GLU A 104 -15.52 -17.06 10.79
C GLU A 104 -16.97 -17.31 10.35
N ALA A 105 -17.95 -16.88 11.16
CA ALA A 105 -19.37 -17.01 10.81
C ALA A 105 -19.76 -16.25 9.52
N ALA A 106 -19.04 -15.17 9.20
CA ALA A 106 -19.26 -14.35 8.01
C ALA A 106 -18.47 -14.81 6.77
N ASN A 107 -17.62 -15.83 6.90
CA ASN A 107 -16.64 -16.24 5.89
C ASN A 107 -15.69 -15.11 5.45
N ILE A 108 -15.24 -14.31 6.41
CA ILE A 108 -14.22 -13.27 6.21
C ILE A 108 -12.89 -13.81 6.73
N GLN A 109 -11.88 -13.87 5.87
CA GLN A 109 -10.58 -14.42 6.23
C GLN A 109 -9.82 -13.44 7.14
N SER A 110 -9.01 -13.99 8.04
CA SER A 110 -8.14 -13.19 8.91
C SER A 110 -6.67 -13.45 8.62
N ALA A 111 -5.85 -12.41 8.63
CA ALA A 111 -4.40 -12.51 8.55
C ALA A 111 -3.71 -11.61 9.57
N LEU A 112 -2.49 -11.97 9.92
CA LEU A 112 -1.59 -11.14 10.71
C LEU A 112 -0.57 -10.44 9.80
N ALA A 113 -0.27 -9.18 10.06
CA ALA A 113 0.79 -8.41 9.43
C ALA A 113 1.58 -7.62 10.49
N SER A 114 2.56 -8.28 11.11
CA SER A 114 3.42 -7.72 12.15
C SER A 114 4.87 -7.53 11.70
N ALA A 115 5.49 -6.42 12.09
CA ALA A 115 6.93 -6.20 11.88
C ALA A 115 7.82 -7.07 12.80
N SER A 116 7.23 -7.76 13.79
CA SER A 116 7.96 -8.62 14.73
C SER A 116 8.33 -9.96 14.10
N ARG A 117 9.59 -10.37 14.26
CA ARG A 117 10.06 -11.73 13.92
C ARG A 117 9.57 -12.80 14.90
N ASN A 118 8.99 -12.41 16.03
CA ASN A 118 8.47 -13.33 17.04
C ASN A 118 6.94 -13.48 16.96
N ALA A 119 6.31 -12.92 15.92
CA ALA A 119 4.85 -12.87 15.80
C ALA A 119 4.20 -14.26 15.87
N SER A 120 4.78 -15.27 15.20
CA SER A 120 4.28 -16.66 15.20
C SER A 120 4.24 -17.25 16.61
N MET A 121 5.30 -17.07 17.40
CA MET A 121 5.34 -17.56 18.78
C MET A 121 4.24 -16.90 19.64
N VAL A 122 3.98 -15.61 19.43
CA VAL A 122 2.95 -14.88 20.19
C VAL A 122 1.56 -15.41 19.87
N ILE A 123 1.20 -15.56 18.59
CA ILE A 123 -0.13 -16.05 18.21
C ILE A 123 -0.38 -17.52 18.60
N GLU A 124 0.66 -18.35 18.61
CA GLU A 124 0.60 -19.72 19.13
C GLU A 124 0.26 -19.73 20.62
N ARG A 125 0.94 -18.88 21.41
CA ARG A 125 0.71 -18.75 22.85
C ARG A 125 -0.63 -18.15 23.21
N LEU A 126 -1.11 -17.20 22.40
CA LEU A 126 -2.46 -16.63 22.52
C LEU A 126 -3.56 -17.64 22.13
N GLY A 127 -3.21 -18.74 21.45
CA GLY A 127 -4.16 -19.76 21.01
C GLY A 127 -5.08 -19.30 19.88
N ILE A 128 -4.55 -18.49 18.95
CA ILE A 128 -5.30 -17.96 17.78
C ILE A 128 -4.62 -18.25 16.44
N ALA A 129 -3.52 -18.99 16.43
CA ALA A 129 -2.74 -19.26 15.21
C ALA A 129 -3.57 -19.98 14.13
N ASP A 130 -4.48 -20.87 14.54
CA ASP A 130 -5.41 -21.61 13.70
C ASP A 130 -6.54 -20.75 13.11
N ARG A 131 -6.79 -19.57 13.69
CA ARG A 131 -7.78 -18.60 13.21
C ARG A 131 -7.25 -17.65 12.15
N LEU A 132 -5.93 -17.65 11.95
CA LEU A 132 -5.23 -16.80 10.99
C LEU A 132 -4.87 -17.61 9.75
N ALA A 133 -5.52 -17.34 8.62
CA ALA A 133 -5.24 -18.01 7.36
C ALA A 133 -3.83 -17.69 6.83
N VAL A 134 -3.30 -16.52 7.17
CA VAL A 134 -1.96 -16.06 6.79
C VAL A 134 -1.30 -15.33 7.95
N VAL A 135 -0.01 -15.57 8.12
CA VAL A 135 0.85 -14.85 9.06
C VAL A 135 2.01 -14.22 8.28
N ALA A 136 2.01 -12.90 8.20
CA ALA A 136 3.10 -12.10 7.66
C ALA A 136 3.86 -11.46 8.83
N ASP A 137 5.09 -11.91 9.04
CA ASP A 137 5.96 -11.51 10.15
C ASP A 137 7.13 -10.63 9.66
N GLY A 138 8.01 -10.26 10.59
CA GLY A 138 9.21 -9.46 10.30
C GLY A 138 10.27 -10.13 9.40
N ASN A 139 10.03 -11.36 8.93
CA ASN A 139 10.86 -12.06 7.95
C ASN A 139 10.20 -12.14 6.56
N SER A 140 8.92 -11.77 6.48
CA SER A 140 8.11 -11.93 5.26
C SER A 140 8.42 -10.89 4.18
N VAL A 141 8.95 -9.72 4.58
CA VAL A 141 9.27 -8.61 3.67
C VAL A 141 10.56 -7.91 4.08
N THR A 142 11.23 -7.31 3.10
CA THR A 142 12.48 -6.55 3.32
C THR A 142 12.21 -5.13 3.83
N ARG A 143 11.14 -4.50 3.36
CA ARG A 143 10.80 -3.11 3.69
C ARG A 143 9.73 -3.07 4.79
N PRO A 144 10.04 -2.56 5.99
CA PRO A 144 9.08 -2.48 7.07
C PRO A 144 8.06 -1.35 6.86
N LYS A 145 6.99 -1.35 7.67
CA LYS A 145 6.07 -0.22 7.82
C LYS A 145 6.90 1.08 8.02
N PRO A 146 6.61 2.19 7.32
CA PRO A 146 5.36 2.52 6.62
C PRO A 146 5.30 2.07 5.14
N GLN A 147 6.21 1.22 4.68
CA GLN A 147 6.10 0.65 3.33
C GLN A 147 4.93 -0.35 3.27
N PRO A 148 4.22 -0.43 2.13
CA PRO A 148 2.99 -1.21 2.01
C PRO A 148 3.21 -2.73 1.94
N ASP A 149 4.47 -3.16 1.83
CA ASP A 149 4.90 -4.51 1.47
C ASP A 149 4.25 -5.59 2.35
N LEU A 150 4.24 -5.39 3.66
CA LEU A 150 3.75 -6.40 4.61
C LEU A 150 2.24 -6.68 4.43
N PHE A 151 1.44 -5.63 4.25
CA PHE A 151 0.00 -5.77 4.03
C PHE A 151 -0.29 -6.36 2.65
N ARG A 152 0.41 -5.91 1.59
CA ARG A 152 0.23 -6.49 0.25
C ARG A 152 0.66 -7.95 0.18
N PHE A 153 1.72 -8.32 0.89
CA PHE A 153 2.11 -9.72 1.05
C PHE A 153 1.00 -10.54 1.71
N ALA A 154 0.43 -10.06 2.81
CA ALA A 154 -0.68 -10.75 3.48
C ALA A 154 -1.91 -10.92 2.57
N ALA A 155 -2.34 -9.86 1.88
CA ALA A 155 -3.47 -9.92 0.95
C ALA A 155 -3.21 -10.89 -0.23
N ALA A 156 -2.01 -10.85 -0.82
CA ALA A 156 -1.63 -11.76 -1.89
C ALA A 156 -1.67 -13.23 -1.44
N ARG A 157 -1.16 -13.52 -0.24
CA ARG A 157 -1.19 -14.88 0.35
C ARG A 157 -2.60 -15.34 0.72
N LEU A 158 -3.50 -14.41 1.03
CA LEU A 158 -4.93 -14.68 1.20
C LEU A 158 -5.66 -14.89 -0.14
N GLY A 159 -5.04 -14.53 -1.27
CA GLY A 159 -5.70 -14.50 -2.56
C GLY A 159 -6.73 -13.38 -2.70
N CYS A 160 -6.69 -12.36 -1.84
CA CYS A 160 -7.61 -11.21 -1.88
C CYS A 160 -6.96 -10.03 -2.60
N MET A 161 -7.77 -9.17 -3.25
CA MET A 161 -7.28 -7.89 -3.75
C MET A 161 -7.05 -6.91 -2.58
N PRO A 162 -6.12 -5.93 -2.70
CA PRO A 162 -5.94 -4.92 -1.64
C PRO A 162 -7.23 -4.18 -1.30
N GLY A 163 -8.01 -3.78 -2.30
CA GLY A 163 -9.32 -3.15 -2.10
C GLY A 163 -10.39 -4.01 -1.43
N GLU A 164 -10.17 -5.31 -1.28
CA GLU A 164 -11.06 -6.27 -0.61
C GLU A 164 -10.61 -6.61 0.82
N SER A 165 -9.53 -5.97 1.29
CA SER A 165 -8.95 -6.17 2.62
C SER A 165 -9.13 -4.93 3.47
N LEU A 166 -9.58 -5.09 4.73
CA LEU A 166 -9.54 -4.03 5.74
C LEU A 166 -8.36 -4.27 6.68
N VAL A 167 -7.51 -3.26 6.85
CA VAL A 167 -6.43 -3.31 7.84
C VAL A 167 -6.93 -2.82 9.20
N VAL A 168 -6.54 -3.48 10.29
CA VAL A 168 -6.77 -3.03 11.66
C VAL A 168 -5.43 -2.76 12.32
N GLU A 169 -5.23 -1.53 12.79
CA GLU A 169 -3.90 -1.03 13.19
C GLU A 169 -3.99 0.04 14.29
N ASP A 170 -2.99 0.11 15.16
CA ASP A 170 -2.93 1.05 16.28
C ASP A 170 -1.87 2.15 16.09
N ALA A 171 -0.95 1.99 15.14
CA ALA A 171 0.18 2.90 14.93
C ALA A 171 0.06 3.70 13.62
N ALA A 172 0.41 4.99 13.67
CA ALA A 172 0.42 5.89 12.51
C ALA A 172 1.24 5.35 11.32
N ALA A 173 2.39 4.72 11.58
CA ALA A 173 3.22 4.12 10.54
C ALA A 173 2.54 2.92 9.86
N GLY A 174 1.76 2.13 10.62
CA GLY A 174 1.00 1.02 10.06
C GLY A 174 -0.21 1.51 9.25
N ILE A 175 -0.91 2.54 9.72
CA ILE A 175 -2.01 3.16 8.97
C ILE A 175 -1.49 3.75 7.65
N ASP A 176 -0.35 4.45 7.68
CA ASP A 176 0.31 4.95 6.46
C ASP A 176 0.64 3.79 5.50
N ALA A 177 1.15 2.67 6.01
CA ALA A 177 1.41 1.48 5.20
C ALA A 177 0.14 0.87 4.58
N ALA A 178 -0.96 0.79 5.33
CA ALA A 178 -2.24 0.28 4.85
C ALA A 178 -2.80 1.14 3.70
N LEU A 179 -2.83 2.46 3.90
CA LEU A 179 -3.32 3.40 2.89
C LEU A 179 -2.42 3.42 1.66
N ARG A 180 -1.09 3.38 1.84
CA ARG A 180 -0.13 3.23 0.73
C ARG A 180 -0.30 1.92 -0.02
N ALA A 181 -0.76 0.86 0.64
CA ALA A 181 -1.05 -0.43 0.02
C ALA A 181 -2.36 -0.43 -0.79
N GLY A 182 -3.13 0.66 -0.72
CA GLY A 182 -4.43 0.77 -1.37
C GLY A 182 -5.57 0.13 -0.57
N MET A 183 -5.34 -0.16 0.71
CA MET A 183 -6.29 -0.82 1.61
C MET A 183 -6.93 0.20 2.55
N PRO A 184 -8.25 0.15 2.80
CA PRO A 184 -8.86 0.89 3.92
C PRO A 184 -8.29 0.43 5.26
N CYS A 185 -8.36 1.30 6.27
CA CYS A 185 -7.84 1.03 7.60
C CYS A 185 -8.86 1.43 8.68
N LEU A 186 -9.01 0.58 9.70
CA LEU A 186 -9.66 0.86 10.96
C LEU A 186 -8.58 1.10 12.02
N ALA A 187 -8.47 2.33 12.50
CA ALA A 187 -7.48 2.74 13.49
C ALA A 187 -7.96 2.45 14.92
N LEU A 188 -7.08 1.93 15.78
CA LEU A 188 -7.34 1.69 17.20
C LEU A 188 -6.54 2.63 18.10
N GLY A 189 -7.23 3.36 18.96
CA GLY A 189 -6.63 4.26 19.95
C GLY A 189 -7.07 5.72 19.80
N PRO A 190 -6.45 6.64 20.57
CA PRO A 190 -6.89 8.03 20.69
C PRO A 190 -6.63 8.85 19.41
N ALA A 191 -7.52 9.79 19.11
CA ALA A 191 -7.51 10.56 17.86
C ALA A 191 -6.21 11.37 17.67
N GLU A 192 -5.63 11.88 18.75
CA GLU A 192 -4.41 12.68 18.74
C GLU A 192 -3.22 11.91 18.15
N ARG A 193 -3.22 10.58 18.28
CA ARG A 193 -2.19 9.70 17.71
C ARG A 193 -2.18 9.74 16.18
N PHE A 194 -3.33 10.03 15.57
CA PHE A 194 -3.54 9.92 14.12
C PHE A 194 -3.63 11.27 13.40
N ALA A 195 -3.59 12.39 14.13
CA ALA A 195 -3.79 13.73 13.58
C ALA A 195 -2.89 14.03 12.35
N LEU A 196 -1.62 13.61 12.36
CA LEU A 196 -0.71 13.80 11.22
C LEU A 196 -1.10 12.96 10.00
N ILE A 197 -1.60 11.74 10.23
CA ILE A 197 -2.05 10.85 9.16
C ILE A 197 -3.38 11.36 8.59
N GLU A 198 -4.30 11.80 9.45
CA GLU A 198 -5.58 12.36 9.02
C GLU A 198 -5.41 13.69 8.26
N ALA A 199 -4.44 14.51 8.65
CA ALA A 199 -4.08 15.70 7.88
C ALA A 199 -3.59 15.38 6.46
N ARG A 200 -3.04 14.17 6.26
CA ARG A 200 -2.50 13.72 4.96
C ARG A 200 -3.54 13.00 4.10
N TYR A 201 -4.36 12.14 4.69
CA TYR A 201 -5.27 11.25 3.96
C TYR A 201 -6.75 11.57 4.16
N GLY A 202 -7.07 12.53 5.02
CA GLY A 202 -8.43 12.80 5.47
C GLY A 202 -8.83 11.92 6.67
N PRO A 203 -10.08 12.04 7.14
CA PRO A 203 -10.58 11.31 8.31
C PRO A 203 -10.45 9.80 8.14
N ILE A 204 -10.03 9.11 9.20
CA ILE A 204 -9.86 7.65 9.21
C ILE A 204 -10.86 7.01 10.17
N PRO A 205 -11.56 5.93 9.78
CA PRO A 205 -12.40 5.18 10.71
C PRO A 205 -11.61 4.77 11.95
N ARG A 206 -12.12 5.10 13.14
CA ARG A 206 -11.40 4.93 14.40
C ARG A 206 -12.29 4.34 15.49
N ARG A 207 -11.69 3.52 16.35
CA ARG A 207 -12.25 3.05 17.62
C ARG A 207 -11.19 3.07 18.72
N ASP A 208 -11.61 2.94 19.97
CA ASP A 208 -10.67 2.80 21.09
C ASP A 208 -10.19 1.34 21.23
N ASP A 209 -11.07 0.37 20.96
CA ASP A 209 -10.79 -1.06 20.97
C ASP A 209 -11.73 -1.84 20.01
N LEU A 210 -11.57 -3.17 20.00
CA LEU A 210 -12.37 -4.10 19.19
C LEU A 210 -13.65 -4.58 19.88
N ASN A 211 -13.93 -4.12 21.09
CA ASN A 211 -15.01 -4.65 21.92
C ASN A 211 -16.38 -4.38 21.28
N GLY A 212 -17.13 -5.43 20.96
CA GLY A 212 -18.42 -5.28 20.30
C GLY A 212 -18.38 -4.78 18.85
N LEU A 213 -17.22 -4.74 18.17
CA LEU A 213 -17.10 -4.31 16.76
C LEU A 213 -17.98 -5.15 15.83
N GLN A 214 -19.00 -4.57 15.20
CA GLN A 214 -19.95 -5.29 14.35
C GLN A 214 -19.50 -5.38 12.88
N LEU A 215 -20.03 -6.37 12.14
CA LEU A 215 -19.78 -6.51 10.70
C LEU A 215 -20.19 -5.26 9.90
N ALA A 216 -21.29 -4.61 10.28
CA ALA A 216 -21.73 -3.37 9.63
C ALA A 216 -20.72 -2.22 9.81
N GLU A 217 -20.01 -2.17 10.94
CA GLU A 217 -18.96 -1.18 11.18
C GLU A 217 -17.69 -1.49 10.38
N ILE A 218 -17.34 -2.77 10.24
CA ILE A 218 -16.25 -3.24 9.37
C ILE A 218 -16.53 -2.86 7.91
N GLU A 219 -17.75 -3.14 7.44
CA GLU A 219 -18.19 -2.77 6.10
C GLU A 219 -18.20 -1.25 5.92
N ALA A 220 -18.60 -0.48 6.93
CA ALA A 220 -18.58 0.98 6.88
C ALA A 220 -17.15 1.54 6.86
N ALA A 221 -16.24 0.99 7.66
CA ALA A 221 -14.82 1.39 7.69
C ALA A 221 -14.11 1.07 6.37
N ALA A 222 -14.53 0.00 5.70
CA ALA A 222 -14.04 -0.34 4.37
C ALA A 222 -14.75 0.40 3.23
N ARG A 223 -15.91 1.02 3.51
CA ARG A 223 -16.75 1.62 2.47
C ARG A 223 -16.04 2.84 1.90
N ARG A 224 -15.76 2.74 0.60
CA ARG A 224 -15.40 3.89 -0.22
C ARG A 224 -16.65 4.73 -0.45
N ASP A 225 -16.54 6.05 -0.33
CA ASP A 225 -17.71 6.91 -0.51
C ASP A 225 -18.18 6.93 -1.96
N ALA A 226 -19.27 6.20 -2.21
CA ALA A 226 -19.86 6.06 -3.53
C ALA A 226 -20.38 7.40 -4.10
N THR A 227 -20.68 8.39 -3.26
CA THR A 227 -21.21 9.68 -3.71
C THR A 227 -20.16 10.57 -4.38
N TRP A 228 -18.88 10.28 -4.15
CA TRP A 228 -17.74 11.03 -4.70
C TRP A 228 -16.84 10.16 -5.57
N SER A 229 -17.37 9.07 -6.13
CA SER A 229 -16.59 8.20 -6.99
C SER A 229 -17.32 7.85 -8.27
N VAL A 230 -16.62 8.01 -9.40
CA VAL A 230 -16.99 7.37 -10.68
C VAL A 230 -16.21 6.06 -10.76
N SER A 231 -16.86 4.93 -11.01
CA SER A 231 -16.23 3.61 -10.97
C SER A 231 -16.58 2.75 -12.18
N GLN A 232 -15.64 1.92 -12.60
CA GLN A 232 -15.78 0.88 -13.62
C GLN A 232 -15.18 -0.42 -13.05
N THR A 233 -16.00 -1.45 -12.91
CA THR A 233 -15.61 -2.72 -12.24
C THR A 233 -15.26 -3.86 -13.21
N GLN A 234 -15.33 -3.58 -14.52
CA GLN A 234 -14.95 -4.53 -15.57
C GLN A 234 -14.36 -3.77 -16.75
N PHE A 235 -13.30 -4.32 -17.33
CA PHE A 235 -12.74 -3.81 -18.57
C PHE A 235 -13.59 -4.26 -19.76
N SER A 236 -13.81 -3.37 -20.73
CA SER A 236 -14.45 -3.66 -22.00
C SER A 236 -13.77 -2.87 -23.11
N ALA A 237 -13.23 -3.57 -24.09
CA ALA A 237 -12.57 -2.97 -25.25
C ALA A 237 -13.52 -2.08 -26.05
N GLU A 238 -14.79 -2.48 -26.20
CA GLU A 238 -15.80 -1.74 -26.94
C GLU A 238 -16.13 -0.38 -26.30
N GLN A 239 -16.05 -0.30 -24.98
CA GLN A 239 -16.37 0.91 -24.21
C GLN A 239 -15.14 1.76 -23.90
N GLN A 240 -13.94 1.28 -24.22
CA GLN A 240 -12.70 1.90 -23.78
C GLN A 240 -12.57 3.36 -24.23
N HIS A 241 -12.84 3.64 -25.51
CA HIS A 241 -12.82 5.01 -26.04
C HIS A 241 -13.81 5.96 -25.32
N HIS A 242 -14.97 5.45 -24.89
CA HIS A 242 -15.90 6.24 -24.09
C HIS A 242 -15.38 6.45 -22.66
N MET A 243 -14.81 5.40 -22.05
CA MET A 243 -14.28 5.45 -20.69
C MET A 243 -13.05 6.35 -20.57
N GLU A 244 -12.22 6.49 -21.60
CA GLU A 244 -11.14 7.47 -21.65
C GLU A 244 -11.65 8.89 -21.40
N THR A 245 -12.77 9.27 -22.02
CA THR A 245 -13.40 10.58 -21.77
C THR A 245 -13.93 10.67 -20.34
N VAL A 246 -14.66 9.66 -19.87
CA VAL A 246 -15.26 9.65 -18.52
C VAL A 246 -14.21 9.76 -17.40
N PHE A 247 -13.05 9.12 -17.58
CA PHE A 247 -11.96 9.10 -16.61
C PHE A 247 -10.85 10.12 -16.93
N THR A 248 -11.11 11.11 -17.78
CA THR A 248 -10.16 12.21 -18.00
C THR A 248 -9.92 12.96 -16.69
N ALA A 249 -8.64 13.14 -16.34
CA ALA A 249 -8.23 13.84 -15.12
C ALA A 249 -7.38 15.05 -15.48
N GLY A 250 -7.62 16.17 -14.80
CA GLY A 250 -6.95 17.43 -15.06
C GLY A 250 -7.13 18.42 -13.94
N ASN A 251 -6.45 19.57 -14.05
CA ASN A 251 -6.42 20.62 -13.04
C ASN A 251 -6.90 21.99 -13.56
N GLY A 252 -7.47 22.02 -14.76
CA GLY A 252 -7.90 23.25 -15.44
C GLY A 252 -6.81 23.90 -16.28
N TYR A 253 -5.52 23.67 -15.99
CA TYR A 253 -4.41 24.03 -16.86
C TYR A 253 -4.11 22.91 -17.86
N PHE A 254 -3.79 21.70 -17.40
CA PHE A 254 -3.63 20.54 -18.27
C PHE A 254 -4.49 19.36 -17.81
N CYS A 255 -4.79 18.47 -18.75
CA CYS A 255 -5.49 17.23 -18.51
C CYS A 255 -4.91 16.11 -19.36
N SER A 256 -5.05 14.88 -18.88
CA SER A 256 -4.81 13.67 -19.66
C SER A 256 -6.08 12.84 -19.69
N ARG A 257 -6.41 12.29 -20.87
CA ARG A 257 -7.50 11.34 -21.03
C ARG A 257 -7.33 10.16 -20.08
N GLY A 258 -8.44 9.51 -19.76
CA GLY A 258 -8.49 8.31 -18.93
C GLY A 258 -7.96 7.04 -19.60
N SER A 259 -7.10 7.13 -20.62
CA SER A 259 -6.46 5.98 -21.28
C SER A 259 -5.63 5.16 -20.30
N ILE A 260 -5.42 3.88 -20.59
CA ILE A 260 -4.64 3.01 -19.70
C ILE A 260 -3.14 3.27 -19.85
N GLU A 261 -2.40 3.14 -18.76
CA GLU A 261 -0.99 3.52 -18.67
C GLU A 261 -0.05 2.68 -19.56
N GLU A 262 -0.37 1.42 -19.80
CA GLU A 262 0.40 0.48 -20.61
C GLU A 262 0.04 0.51 -22.11
N GLY A 263 -0.91 1.37 -22.50
CA GLY A 263 -1.48 1.43 -23.84
C GLY A 263 -2.36 0.23 -24.22
N TYR A 264 -3.28 0.45 -25.15
CA TYR A 264 -4.19 -0.57 -25.69
C TYR A 264 -4.42 -0.37 -27.19
N PRO A 265 -4.67 -1.42 -27.99
CA PRO A 265 -5.01 -1.24 -29.40
C PRO A 265 -6.26 -0.38 -29.58
N GLY A 266 -6.11 0.73 -30.28
CA GLY A 266 -7.21 1.67 -30.53
C GLY A 266 -7.51 2.63 -29.38
N ASP A 267 -6.69 2.67 -28.33
CA ASP A 267 -6.73 3.79 -27.38
C ASP A 267 -6.31 5.08 -28.07
N HIS A 268 -6.85 6.20 -27.59
CA HIS A 268 -6.53 7.54 -28.07
C HIS A 268 -5.99 8.36 -26.89
N PRO A 269 -4.73 8.11 -26.46
CA PRO A 269 -4.11 8.91 -25.43
C PRO A 269 -4.01 10.37 -25.89
N LEU A 270 -4.36 11.28 -25.00
CA LEU A 270 -4.37 12.70 -25.28
C LEU A 270 -4.04 13.43 -24.00
N THR A 271 -3.05 14.31 -24.08
CA THR A 271 -2.75 15.29 -23.03
C THR A 271 -2.88 16.67 -23.62
N LEU A 272 -3.72 17.52 -23.03
CA LEU A 272 -3.93 18.89 -23.50
C LEU A 272 -3.51 19.86 -22.39
N ALA A 273 -2.97 21.02 -22.78
CA ALA A 273 -2.76 22.13 -21.87
C ALA A 273 -3.35 23.43 -22.41
N HIS A 274 -3.85 24.25 -21.52
CA HIS A 274 -4.43 25.55 -21.81
C HIS A 274 -3.40 26.46 -22.48
N GLY A 275 -3.79 27.07 -23.60
CA GLY A 275 -2.99 28.04 -24.32
C GLY A 275 -1.94 27.45 -25.27
N ILE A 276 -1.81 26.12 -25.36
CA ILE A 276 -0.91 25.47 -26.32
C ILE A 276 -1.72 25.07 -27.55
N PHE A 277 -1.77 25.99 -28.51
CA PHE A 277 -2.44 25.78 -29.80
C PHE A 277 -1.41 25.66 -30.92
N ASP A 278 -1.77 24.90 -31.94
CA ASP A 278 -1.02 24.81 -33.18
C ASP A 278 -1.95 25.11 -34.36
N ASP A 279 -1.39 25.76 -35.38
CA ASP A 279 -2.11 26.14 -36.60
C ASP A 279 -1.72 25.18 -37.72
N ILE A 280 -2.42 24.05 -37.79
CA ILE A 280 -2.13 23.02 -38.79
C ILE A 280 -2.81 23.38 -40.13
N PRO A 281 -2.11 23.31 -41.28
CA PRO A 281 -2.63 23.77 -42.57
C PRO A 281 -3.93 23.11 -43.08
N ILE A 282 -4.36 21.99 -42.48
CA ILE A 282 -5.46 21.14 -42.95
C ILE A 282 -6.67 21.19 -42.00
N VAL A 283 -6.43 21.49 -40.73
CA VAL A 283 -7.44 21.41 -39.66
C VAL A 283 -7.35 22.73 -38.89
N ARG A 284 -8.48 23.40 -38.66
CA ARG A 284 -8.55 24.67 -37.90
C ARG A 284 -7.64 24.67 -36.66
N THR A 285 -7.11 25.84 -36.28
CA THR A 285 -6.32 26.02 -35.06
C THR A 285 -6.92 25.26 -33.88
N GLU A 286 -6.13 24.38 -33.28
CA GLU A 286 -6.57 23.44 -32.25
C GLU A 286 -5.54 23.30 -31.15
N LEU A 287 -5.94 22.72 -30.02
CA LEU A 287 -5.03 22.43 -28.91
C LEU A 287 -4.09 21.29 -29.33
N ALA A 288 -2.78 21.51 -29.24
CA ALA A 288 -1.81 20.48 -29.56
C ALA A 288 -1.84 19.35 -28.52
N ASN A 289 -1.90 18.09 -28.98
CA ASN A 289 -1.67 16.93 -28.11
C ASN A 289 -0.23 16.99 -27.58
N LEU A 290 -0.06 17.17 -26.28
CA LEU A 290 1.26 17.19 -25.64
C LEU A 290 1.89 15.80 -25.62
N PRO A 291 3.23 15.70 -25.62
CA PRO A 291 3.92 14.43 -25.44
C PRO A 291 3.36 13.62 -24.26
N ASP A 292 3.14 12.33 -24.48
CA ASP A 292 2.53 11.46 -23.47
C ASP A 292 3.53 11.20 -22.34
N TRP A 293 3.16 11.66 -21.15
CA TRP A 293 3.96 11.49 -19.94
C TRP A 293 3.64 10.19 -19.19
N MET A 294 2.61 9.45 -19.63
CA MET A 294 2.18 8.20 -19.02
C MET A 294 2.86 6.97 -19.63
N ASP A 295 3.73 7.15 -20.63
CA ASP A 295 4.44 6.06 -21.31
C ASP A 295 5.14 5.14 -20.30
N LEU A 296 4.58 3.94 -20.17
CA LEU A 296 4.98 2.92 -19.22
C LEU A 296 4.84 1.55 -19.87
N THR A 297 5.97 0.87 -20.04
CA THR A 297 6.04 -0.51 -20.49
C THR A 297 6.45 -1.41 -19.34
N LEU A 298 5.68 -2.48 -19.13
CA LEU A 298 5.90 -3.45 -18.06
C LEU A 298 6.11 -4.83 -18.67
N THR A 299 7.21 -5.51 -18.34
CA THR A 299 7.44 -6.91 -18.72
C THR A 299 7.66 -7.81 -17.50
N ILE A 300 7.11 -9.03 -17.56
CA ILE A 300 7.10 -10.02 -16.49
C ILE A 300 7.72 -11.30 -17.02
N ASP A 301 8.93 -11.64 -16.54
CA ASP A 301 9.73 -12.74 -17.09
C ASP A 301 9.79 -12.70 -18.64
N GLY A 302 9.96 -11.49 -19.20
CA GLY A 302 10.01 -11.22 -20.65
C GLY A 302 8.64 -11.16 -21.36
N GLN A 303 7.52 -11.36 -20.66
CA GLN A 303 6.18 -11.21 -21.23
C GLN A 303 5.64 -9.79 -21.01
N LEU A 304 5.20 -9.13 -22.07
CA LEU A 304 4.59 -7.80 -21.98
C LEU A 304 3.26 -7.85 -21.21
N PHE A 305 3.08 -6.96 -20.24
CA PHE A 305 1.79 -6.74 -19.59
C PHE A 305 0.90 -5.90 -20.47
N ARG A 306 -0.18 -6.50 -20.99
CA ARG A 306 -1.29 -5.78 -21.62
C ARG A 306 -2.63 -6.41 -21.29
N LEU A 307 -3.70 -5.64 -21.37
CA LEU A 307 -5.06 -6.16 -21.13
C LEU A 307 -5.57 -7.11 -22.22
N ASP A 308 -5.06 -6.99 -23.45
CA ASP A 308 -5.38 -7.89 -24.57
C ASP A 308 -4.39 -9.06 -24.72
N GLN A 309 -3.28 -9.04 -23.97
CA GLN A 309 -2.29 -10.11 -23.92
C GLN A 309 -2.25 -10.69 -22.52
N GLY A 310 -2.91 -11.83 -22.30
CA GLY A 310 -3.07 -12.42 -20.98
C GLY A 310 -4.51 -12.36 -20.50
N GLU A 311 -4.73 -12.49 -19.19
CA GLU A 311 -6.07 -12.60 -18.64
C GLU A 311 -6.28 -11.68 -17.44
N CYS A 312 -7.22 -10.75 -17.58
CA CYS A 312 -7.66 -9.88 -16.49
C CYS A 312 -8.64 -10.64 -15.58
N LEU A 313 -8.17 -11.08 -14.42
CA LEU A 313 -8.95 -11.83 -13.43
C LEU A 313 -9.83 -10.93 -12.55
N SER A 314 -9.44 -9.67 -12.39
CA SER A 314 -10.19 -8.65 -11.65
C SER A 314 -9.81 -7.26 -12.15
N PHE A 315 -10.75 -6.32 -12.16
CA PHE A 315 -10.55 -4.95 -12.61
C PHE A 315 -11.41 -3.97 -11.78
N ASP A 316 -10.84 -2.86 -11.32
CA ASP A 316 -11.55 -1.72 -10.74
C ASP A 316 -10.81 -0.45 -11.16
N ARG A 317 -11.44 0.40 -11.97
CA ARG A 317 -10.95 1.75 -12.29
C ARG A 317 -11.89 2.77 -11.65
N ARG A 318 -11.34 3.80 -11.03
CA ARG A 318 -12.10 4.74 -10.24
C ARG A 318 -11.48 6.12 -10.21
N LEU A 319 -12.29 7.14 -10.43
CA LEU A 319 -11.93 8.54 -10.19
C LEU A 319 -12.57 8.98 -8.87
N ASP A 320 -11.72 9.34 -7.90
CA ASP A 320 -12.17 10.01 -6.68
C ASP A 320 -12.34 11.51 -6.97
N LEU A 321 -13.58 11.98 -6.90
CA LEU A 321 -13.95 13.35 -7.26
C LEU A 321 -13.57 14.39 -6.20
N ARG A 322 -13.19 13.98 -4.98
CA ARG A 322 -12.69 14.90 -3.94
C ARG A 322 -11.23 15.24 -4.14
N THR A 323 -10.46 14.22 -4.51
CA THR A 323 -9.00 14.31 -4.60
C THR A 323 -8.51 14.48 -6.04
N GLY A 324 -9.33 14.13 -7.04
CA GLY A 324 -8.93 14.10 -8.45
C GLY A 324 -8.00 12.93 -8.79
N ILE A 325 -7.86 11.94 -7.91
CA ILE A 325 -7.01 10.77 -8.13
C ILE A 325 -7.77 9.73 -8.95
N LEU A 326 -7.24 9.40 -10.13
CA LEU A 326 -7.65 8.24 -10.91
C LEU A 326 -6.84 7.03 -10.44
N LYS A 327 -7.51 6.01 -9.91
CA LYS A 327 -6.93 4.76 -9.45
C LYS A 327 -7.43 3.60 -10.31
N ARG A 328 -6.54 2.69 -10.71
CA ARG A 328 -6.87 1.43 -11.37
C ARG A 328 -6.21 0.27 -10.65
N GLU A 329 -7.01 -0.67 -10.17
CA GLU A 329 -6.59 -1.90 -9.51
C GLU A 329 -6.97 -3.08 -10.38
N LEU A 330 -6.05 -4.00 -10.62
CA LEU A 330 -6.34 -5.22 -11.36
C LEU A 330 -5.50 -6.40 -10.89
N ARG A 331 -6.07 -7.59 -11.06
CA ARG A 331 -5.34 -8.86 -10.99
C ARG A 331 -5.22 -9.39 -12.40
N TRP A 332 -4.00 -9.62 -12.84
CA TRP A 332 -3.72 -10.07 -14.20
C TRP A 332 -2.85 -11.32 -14.18
N ARG A 333 -3.19 -12.27 -15.05
CA ARG A 333 -2.44 -13.49 -15.29
C ARG A 333 -1.73 -13.39 -16.64
N ALA A 334 -0.42 -13.44 -16.58
CA ALA A 334 0.45 -13.49 -17.75
C ALA A 334 0.26 -14.80 -18.54
N PRO A 335 0.59 -14.83 -19.84
CA PRO A 335 0.59 -16.05 -20.64
C PRO A 335 1.44 -17.19 -20.06
N ASN A 336 2.52 -16.85 -19.34
CA ASN A 336 3.39 -17.82 -18.66
C ASN A 336 2.85 -18.29 -17.29
N GLY A 337 1.65 -17.85 -16.90
CA GLY A 337 0.97 -18.23 -15.66
C GLY A 337 1.31 -17.40 -14.41
N VAL A 338 2.22 -16.43 -14.49
CA VAL A 338 2.48 -15.51 -13.37
C VAL A 338 1.25 -14.65 -13.13
N VAL A 339 0.85 -14.49 -11.86
CA VAL A 339 -0.28 -13.65 -11.45
C VAL A 339 0.25 -12.48 -10.66
N LEU A 340 -0.11 -11.27 -11.09
CA LEU A 340 0.23 -10.02 -10.44
C LEU A 340 -1.02 -9.27 -10.01
N ASP A 341 -0.93 -8.58 -8.87
CA ASP A 341 -1.80 -7.46 -8.55
C ASP A 341 -1.09 -6.16 -8.91
N LEU A 342 -1.75 -5.34 -9.71
CA LEU A 342 -1.26 -4.04 -10.17
C LEU A 342 -2.18 -2.95 -9.63
N THR A 343 -1.59 -1.87 -9.14
CA THR A 343 -2.33 -0.66 -8.75
C THR A 343 -1.66 0.55 -9.37
N PHE A 344 -2.37 1.20 -10.27
CA PHE A 344 -2.01 2.47 -10.89
C PHE A 344 -2.78 3.59 -10.20
N GLU A 345 -2.11 4.69 -9.92
CA GLU A 345 -2.73 5.92 -9.41
C GLU A 345 -2.11 7.11 -10.10
N ARG A 346 -2.94 8.02 -10.58
CA ARG A 346 -2.47 9.26 -11.19
C ARG A 346 -3.36 10.44 -10.89
N PHE A 347 -2.76 11.63 -10.93
CA PHE A 347 -3.46 12.90 -10.80
C PHE A 347 -2.70 14.02 -11.51
N ALA A 348 -3.42 15.07 -11.88
CA ALA A 348 -2.87 16.38 -12.23
C ALA A 348 -3.03 17.30 -11.02
N SER A 349 -1.94 17.90 -10.53
CA SER A 349 -1.96 18.66 -9.28
C SER A 349 -2.74 19.96 -9.45
N TYR A 350 -3.74 20.19 -8.60
CA TYR A 350 -4.49 21.44 -8.58
C TYR A 350 -3.67 22.62 -8.03
N THR A 351 -2.80 22.37 -7.04
CA THR A 351 -1.99 23.42 -6.39
C THR A 351 -0.68 23.71 -7.12
N ARG A 352 -0.23 22.79 -7.97
CA ARG A 352 0.97 22.91 -8.80
C ARG A 352 0.59 22.59 -10.23
N GLU A 353 0.03 23.58 -10.91
CA GLU A 353 -0.65 23.41 -12.20
C GLU A 353 0.15 22.71 -13.31
N HIS A 354 1.49 22.67 -13.26
CA HIS A 354 2.33 21.97 -14.25
C HIS A 354 2.85 20.61 -13.77
N VAL A 355 2.32 20.07 -12.67
CA VAL A 355 2.80 18.81 -12.08
C VAL A 355 1.72 17.74 -12.19
N ALA A 356 2.07 16.62 -12.82
CA ALA A 356 1.35 15.36 -12.75
C ALA A 356 2.20 14.32 -12.00
N ALA A 357 1.57 13.26 -11.52
CA ALA A 357 2.28 12.09 -11.02
C ALA A 357 1.52 10.82 -11.36
N LEU A 358 2.29 9.76 -11.64
CA LEU A 358 1.84 8.38 -11.79
C LEU A 358 2.57 7.52 -10.75
N ARG A 359 1.83 6.68 -10.03
CA ARG A 359 2.33 5.69 -9.09
C ARG A 359 1.87 4.31 -9.54
N LEU A 360 2.82 3.40 -9.71
CA LEU A 360 2.56 1.99 -9.94
C LEU A 360 3.02 1.16 -8.74
N LEU A 361 2.13 0.32 -8.21
CA LEU A 361 2.44 -0.72 -7.23
C LEU A 361 2.24 -2.09 -7.88
N ILE A 362 3.21 -2.98 -7.69
CA ILE A 362 3.21 -4.32 -8.25
C ILE A 362 3.35 -5.32 -7.10
N THR A 363 2.53 -6.36 -7.09
CA THR A 363 2.62 -7.46 -6.12
C THR A 363 2.54 -8.78 -6.87
N ALA A 364 3.59 -9.59 -6.74
CA ALA A 364 3.58 -10.96 -7.23
C ALA A 364 2.71 -11.83 -6.32
N VAL A 365 1.64 -12.41 -6.88
CA VAL A 365 0.65 -13.19 -6.13
C VAL A 365 0.96 -14.68 -6.19
N SER A 366 1.27 -15.21 -7.37
CA SER A 366 1.46 -16.65 -7.54
C SER A 366 2.86 -17.13 -7.19
N ARG A 367 3.91 -16.44 -7.67
CA ARG A 367 5.32 -16.79 -7.44
C ARG A 367 6.23 -15.57 -7.63
N PRO A 368 7.45 -15.56 -7.08
CA PRO A 368 8.46 -14.55 -7.42
C PRO A 368 8.71 -14.53 -8.94
N CYS A 369 8.91 -13.33 -9.50
CA CYS A 369 9.17 -13.11 -10.92
C CYS A 369 10.10 -11.91 -11.12
N HIS A 370 10.72 -11.82 -12.28
CA HIS A 370 11.45 -10.63 -12.71
C HIS A 370 10.48 -9.64 -13.36
N VAL A 371 10.58 -8.39 -12.96
CA VAL A 371 9.74 -7.31 -13.50
C VAL A 371 10.66 -6.22 -14.03
N THR A 372 10.52 -5.88 -15.30
CA THR A 372 11.20 -4.74 -15.93
C THR A 372 10.18 -3.66 -16.20
N ILE A 373 10.51 -2.43 -15.82
CA ILE A 373 9.69 -1.25 -16.07
C ILE A 373 10.51 -0.30 -16.92
N GLU A 374 9.98 0.05 -18.08
CA GLU A 374 10.50 1.09 -18.95
C GLU A 374 9.49 2.24 -18.94
N THR A 375 9.98 3.46 -18.85
CA THR A 375 9.13 4.66 -18.83
C THR A 375 9.82 5.78 -19.57
N GLY A 376 9.02 6.65 -20.19
CA GLY A 376 9.51 7.72 -21.04
C GLY A 376 8.53 8.87 -21.14
N ILE A 377 8.83 9.74 -22.10
CA ILE A 377 7.89 10.73 -22.61
C ILE A 377 7.79 10.44 -24.10
N ASP A 378 6.60 10.05 -24.56
CA ASP A 378 6.38 9.77 -25.97
C ASP A 378 6.02 11.06 -26.71
N GLY A 379 6.94 11.56 -27.53
CA GLY A 379 6.69 12.73 -28.39
C GLY A 379 5.92 12.40 -29.66
N HIS A 380 5.72 11.11 -30.00
CA HIS A 380 5.04 10.69 -31.22
C HIS A 380 3.52 10.62 -31.03
N VAL A 381 2.97 11.77 -30.64
CA VAL A 381 1.54 11.96 -30.38
C VAL A 381 0.89 12.76 -31.50
N SER A 382 -0.37 12.45 -31.80
CA SER A 382 -1.13 13.11 -32.85
C SER A 382 -2.54 13.53 -32.39
N ASN A 383 -3.08 14.55 -33.05
CA ASN A 383 -4.52 14.82 -33.12
C ASN A 383 -5.04 14.31 -34.47
N GLU A 384 -5.97 13.35 -34.50
CA GLU A 384 -6.56 12.85 -35.75
C GLU A 384 -5.49 12.55 -36.85
N ASP A 385 -4.40 11.87 -36.46
CA ASP A 385 -3.23 11.54 -37.28
C ASP A 385 -2.30 12.71 -37.71
N LEU A 386 -2.46 13.90 -37.12
CA LEU A 386 -1.60 15.07 -37.34
C LEU A 386 -0.63 15.27 -36.16
N LEU A 387 0.66 15.38 -36.49
CA LEU A 387 1.74 15.61 -35.53
C LEU A 387 1.95 17.11 -35.31
N HIS A 388 2.14 17.50 -34.05
CA HIS A 388 2.39 18.91 -33.65
C HIS A 388 3.84 19.19 -33.27
N TRP A 389 4.69 18.15 -33.18
CA TRP A 389 6.03 18.26 -32.60
C TRP A 389 7.10 17.77 -33.56
N ASP A 390 8.10 18.62 -33.78
CA ASP A 390 9.35 18.22 -34.43
C ASP A 390 10.29 17.59 -33.40
N HIS A 391 10.69 16.34 -33.65
CA HIS A 391 11.61 15.62 -32.78
C HIS A 391 13.05 16.07 -33.04
N ILE A 392 13.63 16.82 -32.12
CA ILE A 392 15.01 17.31 -32.21
C ILE A 392 16.06 16.31 -31.70
N GLY A 393 15.61 15.26 -31.00
CA GLY A 393 16.45 14.21 -30.45
C GLY A 393 15.62 13.19 -29.66
N GLN A 394 16.14 11.97 -29.55
CA GLN A 394 15.51 10.88 -28.81
C GLN A 394 16.54 10.30 -27.84
N GLY A 395 16.11 9.99 -26.62
CA GLY A 395 16.93 9.22 -25.70
C GLY A 395 17.25 7.86 -26.32
N GLN A 396 18.52 7.45 -26.32
CA GLN A 396 18.82 6.05 -26.58
C GLN A 396 18.41 5.27 -25.34
N SER A 397 17.39 4.41 -25.45
CA SER A 397 17.23 3.35 -24.46
C SER A 397 18.56 2.62 -24.38
N PRO A 398 19.08 2.32 -23.17
CA PRO A 398 20.19 1.39 -23.03
C PRO A 398 19.73 0.05 -23.61
N THR A 399 19.97 -0.13 -24.90
CA THR A 399 19.45 -1.24 -25.68
C THR A 399 20.30 -2.47 -25.38
N ASN A 400 19.60 -3.59 -25.22
CA ASN A 400 20.08 -4.91 -25.59
C ASN A 400 21.35 -5.41 -24.90
N VAL A 401 21.18 -6.02 -23.73
CA VAL A 401 21.88 -7.28 -23.46
C VAL A 401 20.89 -8.39 -23.82
N LEU A 402 21.08 -8.96 -25.01
CA LEU A 402 20.43 -10.19 -25.47
C LEU A 402 20.64 -11.34 -24.49
#